data_AF-A0A5B6VLH2-F1
#
_entry.id   AF-A0A5B6VLH2-F1
#
_cell.length_a   1.000
_cell.length_b   1.000
_cell.length_c   1.000
_cell.angle_alpha   90.00
_cell.angle_beta   90.00
_cell.angle_gamma   90.00
#
_symmetry.space_group_name_H-M   'P 1'
#
loop_
_entity.id
_entity.type
_entity.pdbx_description
1 polymer ?
#
loop_
_entity_poly.entity_id
_entity_poly.type
_entity_poly.pdbx_seq_one_letter_code
_entity_poly.pdbx_strand_id
1 'polypeptide(L)'
;MEEIVLALKTMGPKKVAESGVGEFCLDILNKEGSLEGVNMTNIVLTPKVAHPTNLKNFRPITNRLQKVLHICIDEAQSAFVLGRLITDNILLVYELMHTLKKQRMGQHGGLALKLNMSKAYDRVE
;
A
#
# COMPACT_ATOMS: atom_id res chain seq x y z
N MET A 1 24.00 -11.24 1.29
CA MET A 1 24.21 -10.04 0.44
C MET A 1 24.24 -10.40 -1.04
N GLU A 2 24.93 -11.47 -1.44
CA GLU A 2 25.00 -11.91 -2.86
C GLU A 2 23.66 -12.34 -3.45
N GLU A 3 22.80 -13.03 -2.68
CA GLU A 3 21.45 -13.41 -3.14
C GLU A 3 20.55 -12.21 -3.44
N ILE A 4 20.66 -11.13 -2.66
CA ILE A 4 19.90 -9.89 -2.86
C ILE A 4 20.38 -9.19 -4.15
N VAL A 5 21.69 -9.19 -4.40
CA VAL A 5 22.28 -8.63 -5.62
C VAL A 5 21.91 -9.46 -6.85
N LEU A 6 21.85 -10.79 -6.72
CA LEU A 6 21.40 -11.69 -7.78
C LEU A 6 19.90 -11.51 -8.08
N ALA A 7 19.07 -11.37 -7.05
CA ALA A 7 17.65 -11.08 -7.18
C ALA A 7 17.41 -9.70 -7.84
N LEU A 8 18.20 -8.68 -7.51
CA LEU A 8 18.12 -7.37 -8.16
C LEU A 8 18.61 -7.38 -9.62
N LYS A 9 19.53 -8.29 -9.98
CA LYS A 9 19.99 -8.49 -11.37
C LYS A 9 18.97 -9.29 -12.20
N THR A 10 18.28 -10.26 -11.61
CA THR A 10 17.18 -11.00 -12.28
C THR A 10 15.89 -10.18 -12.36
N MET A 11 15.69 -9.23 -11.43
CA MET A 11 14.65 -8.19 -11.45
C MET A 11 15.07 -6.92 -12.23
N GLY A 12 15.94 -7.04 -13.24
CA GLY A 12 16.15 -5.93 -14.18
C GLY A 12 14.79 -5.47 -14.72
N PRO A 13 14.49 -4.16 -14.77
CA PRO A 13 13.17 -3.70 -15.21
C PRO A 13 12.94 -4.22 -16.63
N LYS A 14 12.05 -5.21 -16.77
CA LYS A 14 11.51 -5.52 -18.09
C LYS A 14 10.80 -4.26 -18.52
N LYS A 15 11.39 -3.56 -19.50
CA LYS A 15 10.79 -2.41 -20.17
C LYS A 15 9.41 -2.83 -20.68
N VAL A 16 8.36 -2.49 -19.95
CA VAL A 16 7.11 -2.14 -20.61
C VAL A 16 7.34 -0.72 -21.09
N ALA A 17 7.36 -0.55 -22.41
CA ALA A 17 7.36 0.79 -23.00
C ALA A 17 6.21 1.58 -22.36
N GLU A 18 6.44 2.85 -21.99
CA GLU A 18 5.43 3.72 -21.36
C GLU A 18 4.09 3.75 -22.14
N SER A 19 4.10 3.39 -23.43
CA SER A 19 2.92 3.26 -24.28
C SER A 19 1.94 2.15 -23.88
N GLY A 20 2.36 1.12 -23.14
CA GLY A 20 1.53 -0.07 -22.88
C GLY A 20 0.83 -0.09 -21.52
N VAL A 21 1.27 0.72 -20.54
CA VAL A 21 0.72 0.65 -19.17
C VAL A 21 -0.67 1.28 -19.10
N GLY A 22 -0.89 2.37 -19.84
CA GLY A 22 -2.19 3.03 -19.91
C GLY A 22 -3.26 2.12 -20.51
N GLU A 23 -2.97 1.53 -21.67
CA GLU A 23 -3.84 0.56 -22.35
C GLU A 23 -4.04 -0.69 -21.50
N PHE A 24 -2.98 -1.26 -20.90
CA PHE A 24 -3.10 -2.41 -20.01
C PHE A 24 -4.00 -2.15 -18.80
N CYS A 25 -3.85 -0.99 -18.14
CA CYS A 25 -4.73 -0.61 -17.03
C CYS A 25 -6.17 -0.39 -17.50
N LEU A 26 -6.35 0.21 -18.68
CA LEU A 26 -7.66 0.49 -19.25
C LEU A 26 -8.38 -0.81 -19.64
N ASP A 27 -7.66 -1.76 -20.24
CA ASP A 27 -8.17 -3.08 -20.64
C ASP A 27 -8.57 -3.91 -19.42
N ILE A 28 -7.77 -3.89 -18.34
CA ILE A 28 -8.14 -4.56 -17.08
C ILE A 28 -9.38 -3.91 -16.46
N LEU A 29 -9.44 -2.57 -16.39
CA LEU A 29 -10.57 -1.85 -15.81
C LEU A 29 -11.86 -2.04 -16.63
N ASN A 30 -11.73 -2.19 -17.94
CA ASN A 30 -12.84 -2.47 -18.86
C ASN A 30 -13.19 -3.96 -18.97
N LYS A 31 -12.54 -4.84 -18.18
CA LYS A 31 -12.72 -6.31 -18.16
C LYS A 31 -12.33 -7.04 -19.45
N GLU A 32 -11.51 -6.41 -20.29
CA GLU A 32 -10.99 -6.98 -21.54
C GLU A 32 -9.58 -7.56 -21.38
N GLY A 33 -8.87 -7.26 -20.28
CA GLY A 33 -7.51 -7.72 -19.98
C GLY A 33 -7.41 -8.86 -18.94
N SER A 34 -6.43 -9.76 -19.11
CA SER A 34 -6.09 -10.84 -18.16
C SER A 34 -5.01 -10.43 -17.15
N LEU A 35 -5.14 -10.89 -15.91
CA LEU A 35 -4.14 -10.71 -14.83
C LEU A 35 -3.04 -11.80 -14.85
N GLU A 36 -3.12 -12.78 -15.76
CA GLU A 36 -2.13 -13.85 -15.89
C GLU A 36 -0.76 -13.29 -16.34
N GLY A 37 0.08 -12.95 -15.36
CA GLY A 37 1.39 -12.32 -15.56
C GLY A 37 1.71 -11.19 -14.57
N VAL A 38 0.71 -10.71 -13.83
CA VAL A 38 0.87 -9.63 -12.83
C VAL A 38 1.63 -10.08 -11.58
N ASN A 39 1.70 -11.40 -11.33
CA ASN A 39 2.50 -11.98 -10.23
C ASN A 39 4.02 -12.03 -10.50
N MET A 40 4.51 -11.52 -11.63
CA MET A 40 5.90 -11.06 -11.68
C MET A 40 5.96 -9.73 -10.92
N THR A 41 6.80 -9.60 -9.90
CA THR A 41 6.97 -8.38 -9.09
C THR A 41 7.30 -7.17 -9.96
N ASN A 42 6.28 -6.57 -10.56
CA ASN A 42 6.39 -5.41 -11.40
C ASN A 42 6.39 -4.21 -10.47
N ILE A 43 7.59 -3.84 -10.01
CA ILE A 43 7.79 -2.53 -9.40
C ILE A 43 7.59 -1.52 -10.53
N VAL A 44 6.36 -1.05 -10.68
CA VAL A 44 6.05 -0.06 -11.70
C VAL A 44 6.68 1.26 -11.26
N LEU A 45 7.71 1.66 -12.00
CA LEU A 45 8.51 2.84 -11.77
C LEU A 45 8.17 3.86 -12.87
N THR A 46 7.74 5.07 -12.49
CA THR A 46 7.42 6.13 -13.45
C THR A 46 8.70 6.90 -13.83
N PRO A 47 9.10 6.95 -15.11
CA PRO A 47 10.26 7.73 -15.54
C PRO A 47 10.15 9.22 -15.18
N LYS A 48 11.27 9.84 -14.81
CA LYS A 48 11.41 11.29 -14.61
C LYS A 48 11.91 12.00 -15.87
N VAL A 49 12.56 11.27 -16.78
CA VAL A 49 13.28 11.78 -17.96
C VAL A 49 13.12 10.79 -19.11
N ALA A 50 13.23 11.27 -20.37
CA ALA A 50 12.97 10.48 -21.58
C ALA A 50 13.82 9.19 -21.71
N HIS A 51 15.04 9.18 -21.16
CA HIS A 51 15.95 8.04 -21.22
C HIS A 51 16.52 7.73 -19.83
N PRO A 52 15.75 7.04 -18.96
CA PRO A 52 16.18 6.78 -17.60
C PRO A 52 17.23 5.65 -17.58
N THR A 53 18.47 5.99 -17.23
CA THR A 53 19.60 5.05 -17.15
C THR A 53 19.93 4.59 -15.73
N ASN A 54 19.41 5.26 -14.70
CA ASN A 54 19.65 4.96 -13.28
C ASN A 54 18.32 4.93 -12.52
N LEU A 55 18.22 4.13 -11.45
CA LEU A 55 17.04 4.06 -10.56
C LEU A 55 16.62 5.44 -10.00
N LYS A 56 17.56 6.37 -9.81
CA LYS A 56 17.26 7.76 -9.39
C LYS A 56 16.37 8.51 -10.40
N ASN A 57 16.38 8.10 -11.66
CA ASN A 57 15.58 8.68 -12.74
C ASN A 57 14.15 8.16 -12.77
N PHE A 58 13.75 7.34 -11.80
CA PHE A 58 12.38 6.88 -11.66
C PHE A 58 11.74 7.41 -10.38
N ARG A 59 10.41 7.54 -10.39
CA ARG A 59 9.57 7.82 -9.23
C ARG A 59 8.79 6.54 -8.90
N PRO A 60 8.69 6.17 -7.62
CA PRO A 60 7.73 5.14 -7.23
C PRO A 60 6.30 5.64 -7.50
N ILE A 61 5.38 4.72 -7.85
CA ILE A 61 3.95 5.02 -8.01
C ILE A 61 3.33 5.62 -6.74
N THR A 62 3.92 5.35 -5.56
CA THR A 62 3.45 5.91 -4.29
C THR A 62 3.28 7.43 -4.35
N ASN A 63 4.10 8.14 -5.14
CA ASN A 63 3.97 9.60 -5.34
C ASN A 63 2.70 10.01 -6.10
N ARG A 64 2.15 9.14 -6.95
CA ARG A 64 0.86 9.36 -7.63
C ARG A 64 -0.28 8.99 -6.69
N LEU A 65 -0.18 7.85 -6.00
CA LEU A 65 -1.21 7.40 -5.05
C LEU A 65 -1.35 8.34 -3.85
N GLN A 66 -0.26 8.96 -3.40
CA GLN A 66 -0.29 9.95 -2.31
C GLN A 66 -1.30 11.09 -2.57
N LYS A 67 -1.50 11.47 -3.85
CA LYS A 67 -2.46 12.52 -4.21
C LYS A 67 -3.91 12.12 -3.96
N VAL A 68 -4.25 10.83 -4.04
CA VAL A 68 -5.61 10.31 -3.82
C VAL A 68 -5.76 9.60 -2.48
N LEU A 69 -4.65 9.29 -1.80
CA LEU A 69 -4.68 8.53 -0.55
C LEU A 69 -5.59 9.19 0.50
N HIS A 70 -5.59 10.52 0.57
CA HIS A 70 -6.38 11.29 1.52
C HIS A 70 -7.91 11.12 1.41
N ILE A 71 -8.43 10.73 0.23
CA ILE A 71 -9.86 10.41 0.05
C ILE A 71 -10.15 8.91 0.21
N CYS A 72 -9.12 8.05 0.18
CA CYS A 72 -9.27 6.60 0.24
C CYS A 72 -9.03 6.03 1.65
N ILE A 73 -8.37 6.79 2.53
CA ILE A 73 -8.02 6.37 3.88
C ILE A 73 -8.90 7.07 4.91
N ASP A 74 -9.39 6.31 5.88
CA ASP A 74 -10.18 6.83 6.98
C ASP A 74 -9.36 7.78 7.87
N GLU A 75 -10.01 8.73 8.53
CA GLU A 75 -9.34 9.66 9.47
C GLU A 75 -8.69 8.92 10.64
N ALA A 76 -9.26 7.79 11.08
CA ALA A 76 -8.70 6.95 12.14
C ALA A 76 -7.42 6.19 11.71
N GLN A 77 -7.06 6.19 10.41
CA GLN A 77 -5.85 5.55 9.91
C GLN A 77 -4.64 6.50 10.01
N SER A 78 -3.91 6.42 11.13
CA SER A 78 -2.73 7.27 11.37
C SER A 78 -1.40 6.63 10.95
N ALA A 79 -1.35 5.31 10.80
CA ALA A 79 -0.12 4.62 10.40
C ALA A 79 0.20 4.83 8.91
N PHE A 80 1.47 5.08 8.59
CA PHE A 80 1.98 5.25 7.23
C PHE A 80 1.36 6.41 6.43
N VAL A 81 0.76 7.39 7.10
CA VAL A 81 0.22 8.61 6.49
C VAL A 81 1.08 9.80 6.92
N LEU A 82 1.62 10.53 5.94
CA LEU A 82 2.43 11.72 6.20
C LEU A 82 1.59 12.77 6.95
N GLY A 83 2.10 13.28 8.08
CA GLY A 83 1.43 14.31 8.87
C GLY A 83 0.45 13.78 9.93
N ARG A 84 0.22 12.46 10.02
CA ARG A 84 -0.53 11.84 11.12
C ARG A 84 0.42 11.15 12.09
N LEU A 85 0.19 11.30 13.38
CA LEU A 85 1.04 10.70 14.40
C LEU A 85 0.42 9.40 14.90
N ILE A 86 1.23 8.35 15.01
CA ILE A 86 0.77 7.08 15.56
C ILE A 86 0.31 7.20 17.03
N THR A 87 0.81 8.20 17.74
CA THR A 87 0.42 8.53 19.12
C THR A 87 -1.07 8.86 19.25
N ASP A 88 -1.67 9.46 18.22
CA ASP A 88 -3.09 9.83 18.23
C ASP A 88 -3.96 8.57 18.31
N ASN A 89 -3.59 7.52 17.57
CA ASN A 89 -4.27 6.22 17.63
C ASN A 89 -4.06 5.52 18.97
N ILE A 90 -2.89 5.68 19.59
CA ILE A 90 -2.63 5.11 20.92
C ILE A 90 -3.53 5.77 21.96
N LEU A 91 -3.70 7.10 21.91
CA LEU A 91 -4.59 7.85 22.81
C LEU A 91 -6.05 7.44 22.62
N LEU A 92 -6.53 7.38 21.38
CA LEU A 92 -7.89 6.92 21.05
C LEU A 92 -8.17 5.51 21.60
N VAL A 93 -7.24 4.57 21.41
CA VAL A 93 -7.37 3.22 21.95
C VAL A 93 -7.39 3.24 23.48
N TYR A 94 -6.57 4.07 24.13
CA TYR A 94 -6.55 4.20 25.59
C TYR A 94 -7.90 4.66 26.13
N GLU A 95 -8.50 5.69 25.53
CA GLU A 95 -9.81 6.22 25.91
C GLU A 95 -10.92 5.20 25.68
N LEU A 96 -10.89 4.49 24.55
CA LEU A 96 -11.84 3.42 24.25
C LEU A 96 -11.74 2.30 25.28
N MET A 97 -10.53 1.82 25.58
CA MET A 97 -10.33 0.75 26.57
C MET A 97 -10.76 1.17 27.97
N HIS A 98 -10.49 2.42 28.34
CA HIS A 98 -10.93 2.99 29.60
C HIS A 98 -12.45 3.07 29.70
N THR A 99 -13.12 3.50 28.63
CA THR A 99 -14.59 3.55 28.54
C THR A 99 -15.21 2.16 28.66
N LEU A 100 -14.66 1.17 27.93
CA LEU A 100 -15.08 -0.23 28.02
C LEU A 100 -14.91 -0.81 29.44
N LYS A 101 -13.81 -0.45 30.14
CA LYS A 101 -13.61 -0.85 31.55
C LYS A 101 -14.66 -0.25 32.48
N LYS A 102 -15.07 1.01 32.23
CA LYS A 102 -16.10 1.71 33.03
C LYS A 102 -17.51 1.18 32.77
N GLN A 103 -17.80 0.75 31.54
CA GLN A 103 -19.11 0.20 31.15
C GLN A 103 -19.32 -1.29 31.55
N ARG A 104 -18.54 -1.81 32.50
CA ARG A 104 -18.66 -3.19 32.99
C ARG A 104 -19.98 -3.52 33.68
N MET A 105 -20.75 -2.52 34.12
CA MET A 105 -22.02 -2.68 34.82
C MET A 105 -23.12 -1.92 34.07
N GLY A 106 -23.75 -2.58 33.09
CA GLY A 106 -24.85 -2.02 32.30
C GLY A 106 -25.47 -3.09 31.39
N GLN A 107 -26.70 -2.87 30.91
CA GLN A 107 -27.41 -3.85 30.07
C GLN A 107 -26.78 -4.07 28.68
N HIS A 108 -25.87 -3.19 28.25
CA HIS A 108 -25.16 -3.26 26.97
C HIS A 108 -23.65 -3.23 27.24
N GLY A 109 -22.99 -4.39 27.17
CA GLY A 109 -21.53 -4.48 27.28
C GLY A 109 -20.84 -4.16 25.95
N GLY A 110 -19.65 -3.58 26.01
CA GLY A 110 -18.81 -3.34 24.82
C GLY A 110 -17.71 -4.39 24.67
N LEU A 111 -17.29 -4.64 23.41
CA LEU A 111 -16.22 -5.57 23.05
C LEU A 111 -15.12 -4.84 22.28
N ALA A 112 -13.87 -5.16 22.61
CA ALA A 112 -12.70 -4.75 21.83
C ALA A 112 -12.26 -5.91 20.93
N LEU A 113 -12.25 -5.69 19.61
CA LEU A 113 -11.75 -6.68 18.64
C LEU A 113 -10.41 -6.20 18.08
N LYS A 114 -9.36 -6.99 18.29
CA LYS A 114 -8.05 -6.75 17.68
C LYS A 114 -7.87 -7.67 16.48
N LEU A 115 -7.86 -7.08 15.29
CA LEU A 115 -7.55 -7.77 14.05
C LEU A 115 -6.06 -7.53 13.71
N ASN A 116 -5.34 -8.60 13.37
CA ASN A 116 -3.94 -8.51 12.94
C ASN A 116 -3.76 -9.33 11.67
N MET A 117 -3.18 -8.72 10.64
CA MET A 117 -2.88 -9.42 9.40
C MET A 117 -1.42 -9.88 9.41
N SER A 118 -1.20 -11.17 9.58
CA SER A 118 0.12 -11.77 9.44
C SER A 118 0.53 -11.77 7.97
N LYS A 119 1.76 -11.32 7.69
CA LYS A 119 2.30 -11.24 6.31
C LYS A 119 1.35 -10.50 5.36
N ALA A 120 0.83 -9.35 5.80
CA ALA A 120 -0.17 -8.57 5.06
C ALA A 120 0.25 -8.26 3.61
N TYR A 121 1.56 -8.10 3.36
CA TYR A 121 2.11 -7.83 2.03
C TYR A 121 2.32 -9.09 1.18
N ASP A 122 2.37 -10.28 1.78
CA ASP A 122 2.58 -11.55 1.05
C ASP A 122 1.25 -12.18 0.60
N ARG A 123 0.12 -11.70 1.12
CA ARG A 123 -1.22 -12.28 0.96
C ARG A 123 -2.19 -11.37 0.22
N VAL A 124 -1.68 -10.57 -0.71
CA VAL A 124 -2.55 -9.76 -1.57
C VAL A 124 -3.28 -10.71 -2.53
N GLU A 125 -4.56 -10.98 -2.23
CA GLU A 125 -5.51 -11.70 -3.10
C GLU A 125 -6.15 -10.76 -4.13
#